data_AF-A0A497IE23-F1
#
_entry.id   AF-A0A497IE23-F1
#
_cell.length_a   1.000
_cell.length_b   1.000
_cell.length_c   1.000
_cell.angle_alpha   90.00
_cell.angle_beta   90.00
_cell.angle_gamma   90.00
#
_symmetry.space_group_name_H-M   'P 1'
#
loop_
_entity.id
_entity.type
_entity.pdbx_description
1 polymer ?
#
loop_
_entity_poly.entity_id
_entity_poly.type
_entity_poly.pdbx_seq_one_letter_code
_entity_poly.pdbx_strand_id
1 'polypeptide(L)' 'MGRGREELKTCIYCGKRYPISKMIRTTKYSFGYYDDEAGIKYRGQPMTVYVCKSCARHRGIKDERQKGKRR' A
#
# COMPACT_ATOMS: atom_id res chain seq x y z
N MET A 1 -7.87 24.74 -17.72
CA MET A 1 -7.69 23.87 -16.53
C MET A 1 -6.32 23.21 -16.61
N GLY A 2 -5.36 23.69 -15.84
CA GLY A 2 -4.00 23.14 -15.84
C GLY A 2 -4.02 21.67 -15.41
N ARG A 3 -3.50 20.77 -16.24
CA ARG A 3 -3.30 19.37 -15.86
C ARG A 3 -2.17 19.34 -14.82
N GLY A 4 -2.54 19.53 -13.55
CA GLY A 4 -1.60 19.42 -12.43
C GLY A 4 -0.82 18.13 -12.56
N ARG A 5 0.52 18.20 -12.44
CA ARG A 5 1.40 17.04 -12.53
C ARG A 5 0.88 15.97 -11.57
N GLU A 6 0.32 14.91 -12.13
CA GLU A 6 -0.25 13.82 -11.35
C GLU A 6 0.83 13.19 -10.47
N GLU A 7 0.55 13.04 -9.17
CA GLU A 7 1.53 12.51 -8.23
C GLU A 7 1.93 11.09 -8.61
N LEU A 8 3.23 10.86 -8.84
CA LEU A 8 3.77 9.54 -9.13
C LEU A 8 4.21 8.85 -7.84
N LYS A 9 3.65 7.69 -7.55
CA LYS A 9 4.08 6.82 -6.44
C LYS A 9 4.84 5.61 -6.99
N THR A 10 5.72 5.06 -6.15
CA THR A 10 6.52 3.89 -6.49
C THR A 10 5.82 2.61 -6.06
N CYS A 11 5.76 1.62 -6.94
CA CYS A 11 5.25 0.30 -6.59
C CYS A 11 6.23 -0.40 -5.65
N ILE A 12 5.77 -0.82 -4.47
CA ILE A 12 6.60 -1.52 -3.47
C ILE A 12 7.24 -2.83 -3.98
N TYR A 13 6.71 -3.40 -5.05
CA TYR A 13 7.14 -4.71 -5.53
C TYR A 13 8.02 -4.69 -6.78
N CYS A 14 7.73 -3.81 -7.74
CA CYS A 14 8.50 -3.73 -8.98
C CYS A 14 9.38 -2.48 -9.07
N GLY A 15 9.33 -1.58 -8.08
CA GLY A 15 10.12 -0.35 -8.05
C GLY A 15 9.77 0.70 -9.11
N LYS A 16 8.86 0.39 -10.05
CA LYS A 16 8.45 1.32 -11.10
C LYS A 16 7.51 2.39 -10.55
N ARG A 17 7.64 3.61 -11.08
CA ARG A 17 6.80 4.77 -10.75
C ARG A 17 5.56 4.79 -11.61
N TYR A 18 4.40 4.98 -10.99
CA TYR A 18 3.11 5.07 -11.67
C TYR A 18 2.30 6.23 -11.10
N PRO A 19 1.39 6.81 -11.89
CA PRO A 19 0.46 7.78 -11.37
C PRO A 19 -0.45 7.18 -10.29
N ILE A 20 -0.62 7.91 -9.19
CA ILE A 20 -1.36 7.48 -8.00
C ILE A 20 -2.81 7.06 -8.29
N SER A 21 -3.43 7.67 -9.30
CA SER A 21 -4.78 7.34 -9.79
C SER A 21 -4.87 5.93 -10.37
N LYS A 22 -3.77 5.40 -10.91
CA LYS A 22 -3.71 4.05 -11.50
C LYS A 22 -3.20 2.99 -10.52
N MET A 23 -2.74 3.40 -9.33
CA MET A 23 -2.18 2.48 -8.34
C MET A 23 -3.24 1.93 -7.39
N ILE A 24 -3.05 0.67 -7.03
CA ILE A 24 -3.82 -0.05 -6.02
C ILE A 24 -3.31 0.36 -4.64
N ARG A 25 -4.20 0.90 -3.82
CA ARG A 25 -3.91 1.25 -2.43
C ARG A 25 -4.24 0.06 -1.54
N THR A 26 -3.27 -0.39 -0.76
CA THR A 26 -3.45 -1.50 0.18
C THR A 26 -2.68 -1.24 1.47
N THR A 27 -3.08 -1.88 2.55
CA THR A 27 -2.45 -1.78 3.86
C THR A 27 -1.55 -2.99 4.07
N LYS A 28 -0.29 -2.74 4.37
CA LYS A 28 0.67 -3.77 4.79
C LYS A 28 0.99 -3.54 6.26
N TYR A 29 0.97 -4.59 7.05
CA TYR A 29 1.44 -4.53 8.43
C TYR A 29 2.96 -4.66 8.41
N SER A 30 3.67 -3.73 9.05
CA SER A 30 5.09 -3.95 9.34
C SER A 30 5.25 -5.17 10.24
N PHE A 31 6.44 -5.77 10.24
CA PHE A 31 6.75 -6.82 11.21
C PHE A 31 6.65 -6.21 12.61
N GLY A 32 5.77 -6.76 13.44
CA GLY A 32 5.81 -6.47 14.87
C GLY A 32 7.10 -7.05 15.43
N TYR A 33 7.77 -6.29 16.30
CA TYR A 33 8.95 -6.76 17.00
C TYR A 33 8.66 -6.87 18.50
N TYR A 34 9.39 -7.76 19.15
CA TYR A 34 9.38 -7.88 20.60
C TYR A 34 10.58 -7.08 21.13
N ASP A 35 10.31 -6.16 22.04
CA ASP A 35 11.34 -5.40 22.73
C ASP A 35 11.60 -6.08 24.08
N ASP A 36 12.79 -6.67 24.23
CA ASP A 36 13.15 -7.49 25.39
C ASP A 36 13.39 -6.63 26.64
N GLU A 37 13.93 -5.41 26.47
CA GLU A 37 14.20 -4.47 27.57
C GLU A 37 12.90 -3.90 28.17
N ALA A 38 11.92 -3.56 27.34
CA ALA A 38 10.63 -3.06 27.80
C ALA A 38 9.64 -4.18 28.15
N GLY A 39 9.88 -5.43 27.72
CA GLY A 39 8.94 -6.55 27.83
C GLY A 39 7.66 -6.36 27.01
N ILE A 40 7.67 -5.44 26.03
CA ILE A 40 6.47 -5.05 25.26
C ILE A 40 6.53 -5.68 23.86
N LYS A 41 5.41 -6.29 23.47
CA LYS A 41 5.19 -6.75 22.10
C LYS A 41 4.55 -5.64 21.27
N TYR A 42 5.33 -5.02 20.40
CA TYR A 42 4.81 -4.02 19.47
C TYR A 42 4.08 -4.70 18.32
N ARG A 43 2.77 -4.46 18.20
CA ARG A 43 2.03 -4.85 17.00
C ARG A 43 2.55 -4.05 15.82
N GLY A 44 2.78 -4.74 14.70
CA GLY A 44 3.14 -4.10 13.44
C GLY A 44 2.17 -2.99 13.07
N GLN A 45 2.68 -1.77 12.91
CA GLN A 45 1.87 -0.62 12.52
C GLN A 45 1.33 -0.85 11.09
N PRO A 46 0.03 -0.57 10.84
CA PRO A 46 -0.53 -0.63 9.49
C PRO A 46 0.03 0.52 8.64
N MET A 47 0.68 0.19 7.54
CA MET A 47 1.22 1.16 6.59
C MET A 47 0.46 1.09 5.27
N THR A 48 0.01 2.24 4.77
CA THR A 48 -0.54 2.33 3.42
C THR A 48 0.60 2.19 2.40
N VAL A 49 0.50 1.21 1.52
CA VAL A 49 1.43 0.99 0.41
C VAL A 49 0.70 1.06 -0.93
N TYR A 50 1.45 1.43 -1.97
CA TYR A 50 0.95 1.53 -3.33
C TYR A 50 1.52 0.41 -4.20
N VAL A 51 0.65 -0.26 -4.93
CA VAL A 51 0.98 -1.41 -5.77
C VAL A 51 0.48 -1.15 -7.19
N CYS A 52 1.29 -1.43 -8.20
CA CYS A 52 0.81 -1.33 -9.58
C CYS A 52 -0.21 -2.45 -9.90
N LYS A 53 -1.10 -2.22 -10.87
CA LYS A 53 -2.15 -3.17 -11.24
C LYS A 53 -1.61 -4.58 -11.56
N SER A 54 -0.48 -4.66 -12.25
CA SER A 54 0.14 -5.94 -12.62
C SER A 54 0.63 -6.72 -11.40
N CYS A 55 1.38 -6.08 -10.49
CA CYS A 55 1.84 -6.71 -9.26
C CYS A 55 0.68 -7.06 -8.33
N ALA A 56 -0.37 -6.23 -8.31
CA ALA A 56 -1.56 -6.50 -7.52
C ALA A 56 -2.29 -7.75 -8.05
N ARG A 57 -2.49 -7.86 -9.37
CA ARG A 57 -3.10 -9.03 -10.00
C ARG A 57 -2.30 -10.31 -9.76
N HIS A 58 -0.97 -10.25 -9.95
CA HIS A 58 -0.09 -11.40 -9.75
C HIS A 58 -0.12 -11.91 -8.30
N ARG A 59 -0.21 -11.00 -7.32
CA ARG A 59 -0.26 -11.36 -5.88
C ARG A 59 -1.68 -11.48 -5.30
N GLY A 60 -2.73 -11.33 -6.10
CA GLY A 60 -4.11 -11.35 -5.61
C GLY A 60 -4.49 -10.19 -4.68
N ILE A 61 -3.76 -9.07 -4.73
CA ILE A 61 -4.00 -7.89 -3.88
C ILE A 61 -5.20 -7.11 -4.42
N LYS A 62 -6.21 -6.90 -3.56
CA LYS A 62 -7.40 -6.11 -3.88
C LYS A 62 -7.22 -4.65 -3.44
N ASP A 63 -7.82 -3.74 -4.19
CA ASP A 63 -7.81 -2.32 -3.86
C ASP A 63 -8.74 -2.05 -2.67
N GLU A 64 -8.19 -1.46 -1.62
CA GLU A 64 -8.96 -1.19 -0.41
C GLU A 64 -9.94 -0.03 -0.58
N ARG A 65 -9.77 0.84 -1.60
CA ARG A 65 -10.76 1.88 -1.91
C ARG A 65 -12.09 1.26 -2.39
N GLN A 66 -12.08 0.03 -2.90
CA GLN A 66 -13.29 -0.68 -3.32
C GLN A 66 -14.01 -1.43 -2.20
N LYS A 67 -13.38 -1.65 -1.02
CA LYS A 67 -14.04 -2.37 0.09
C LYS A 67 -15.30 -1.66 0.60
N GLY A 68 -15.41 -0.35 0.45
CA GLY A 68 -16.57 0.44 0.90
C GLY A 68 -17.68 0.65 -0.13
N LYS A 69 -17.57 0.12 -1.36
CA LYS A 69 -18.46 0.49 -2.49
C LYS A 69 -19.40 -0.61 -2.99
N ARG A 70 -19.65 -1.64 -2.17
CA ARG A 70 -20.69 -2.65 -2.42
C ARG A 70 -21.79 -2.54 -1.35
N ARG A 71 -22.78 -1.71 -1.62
CA ARG A 71 -24.15 -1.84 -1.12
C ARG A 71 -25.07 -1.58 -2.30
#